data_AF-A0A9P8SLN9-F1
#
_entry.id   AF-A0A9P8SLN9-F1
#
_cell.length_a   1.000
_cell.length_b   1.000
_cell.length_c   1.000
_cell.angle_alpha   90.00
_cell.angle_beta   90.00
_cell.angle_gamma   90.00
#
_symmetry.space_group_name_H-M   'P 1'
#
loop_
_entity.id
_entity.type
_entity.pdbx_description
1 polymer ?
#
loop_
_entity_poly.entity_id
_entity_poly.type
_entity_poly.pdbx_seq_one_letter_code
_entity_poly.pdbx_strand_id
1 'polypeptide(L)'
;MARTSKASAAPAKHGYEFFGPPGAFGISFGLPLLVYLFAFACNDISGCPAPALLSPRTLSLSQLKLQVGWPEDGISGLASWKATVALLGYYLVNLILYRLLPAAEVEGTVLSSGGRLKYRFNTMYSNTVTLAALAAGTAAQGAEFPVWTFIDDNYIQLLTASIGISYAIATFVYVRSFSVKPNDKANRELAAGGHSGNLLYDWFIGRELNPRVTVPLIGEVDIKEWCELRPGMMGWIILNCAWCARQYRNYGHVTDSIVCITVVQAVYIFDSWWNEAAILTTMDITTDGFGMMLAFGDLVWLPFVYTLQTRYLSVHPRSLGPVGLVAMLSLIGLGFYIFRSANSEKNNFRTNPSDPSVSHLEYIETKTGSKLLTTGWWGVARHINYFGDWIQSWPYSLPTGLAGYQILAAGSGAEGAYVMKDGREVVAGNAKGWGMLVTYFYIAYFAILLIHRDRRDDEKCHRKYGEDWDKYKKIVRWRIVPGIY
;
A
#
# COMPACT_ATOMS: atom_id res chain seq x y z
N MET A 1 18.73 9.39 54.09
CA MET A 1 17.70 8.62 53.36
C MET A 1 18.15 8.45 51.92
N ALA A 2 18.65 7.26 51.58
CA ALA A 2 19.09 6.93 50.22
C ALA A 2 17.87 6.81 49.30
N ARG A 3 17.88 7.54 48.17
CA ARG A 3 16.92 7.36 47.08
C ARG A 3 17.19 6.00 46.45
N THR A 4 16.33 5.03 46.74
CA THR A 4 16.28 3.76 46.03
C THR A 4 15.95 4.05 44.57
N SER A 5 16.91 3.81 43.67
CA SER A 5 16.65 3.74 42.24
C SER A 5 15.65 2.60 42.02
N LYS A 6 14.43 2.93 41.59
CA LYS A 6 13.52 1.92 41.04
C LYS A 6 14.25 1.22 39.90
N ALA A 7 14.61 -0.05 40.11
CA ALA A 7 14.99 -0.94 39.02
C ALA A 7 13.91 -0.83 37.95
N SER A 8 14.29 -0.46 36.72
CA SER A 8 13.34 -0.42 35.63
C SER A 8 12.75 -1.82 35.48
N ALA A 9 11.45 -1.97 35.69
CA ALA A 9 10.74 -3.19 35.39
C ALA A 9 11.16 -3.63 33.97
N ALA A 10 11.54 -4.91 33.81
CA ALA A 10 11.77 -5.47 32.49
C ALA A 10 10.59 -5.10 31.60
N PRO A 11 10.81 -4.60 30.37
CA PRO A 11 9.71 -4.22 29.49
C PRO A 11 8.76 -5.41 29.37
N ALA A 12 7.47 -5.16 29.58
CA ALA A 12 6.44 -6.18 29.46
C ALA A 12 6.63 -6.90 28.12
N LYS A 13 6.57 -8.24 28.10
CA LYS A 13 6.73 -9.03 26.88
C LYS A 13 5.76 -8.48 25.82
N HIS A 14 6.29 -8.03 24.69
CA HIS A 14 5.47 -7.62 23.56
C HIS A 14 4.66 -8.84 23.11
N GLY A 15 3.33 -8.71 23.10
CA GLY A 15 2.43 -9.79 22.67
C GLY A 15 2.59 -10.09 21.19
N TYR A 16 2.10 -11.26 20.76
CA TYR A 16 2.00 -11.56 19.34
C TYR A 16 0.92 -10.69 18.68
N GLU A 17 1.28 -10.09 17.56
CA GLU A 17 0.37 -9.44 16.63
C GLU A 17 0.05 -10.36 15.45
N PHE A 18 -0.91 -10.00 14.59
CA PHE A 18 -1.24 -10.77 13.38
C PHE A 18 -1.53 -12.26 13.67
N PHE A 19 -2.25 -12.55 14.76
CA PHE A 19 -2.54 -13.92 15.22
C PHE A 19 -1.30 -14.80 15.48
N GLY A 20 -0.14 -14.19 15.74
CA GLY A 20 1.10 -14.89 16.07
C GLY A 20 1.62 -15.78 14.93
N PRO A 21 2.36 -16.86 15.24
CA PRO A 21 3.01 -17.69 14.22
C PRO A 21 2.06 -18.27 13.16
N PRO A 22 0.83 -18.75 13.47
CA PRO A 22 -0.10 -19.22 12.44
C PRO A 22 -0.55 -18.12 11.47
N GLY A 23 -0.80 -16.90 11.98
CA GLY A 23 -1.17 -15.78 11.11
C GLY A 23 0.04 -15.27 10.30
N ALA A 24 1.23 -15.21 10.90
CA ALA A 24 2.47 -14.94 10.18
C ALA A 24 2.69 -15.94 9.03
N PHE A 25 2.44 -17.24 9.24
CA PHE A 25 2.47 -18.25 8.18
C PHE A 25 1.45 -17.95 7.08
N GLY A 26 0.18 -17.76 7.48
CA GLY A 26 -0.92 -17.54 6.54
C GLY A 26 -0.73 -16.29 5.69
N ILE A 27 -0.23 -15.20 6.27
CA ILE A 27 0.06 -13.97 5.55
C ILE A 27 1.27 -14.17 4.64
N SER A 28 2.36 -14.73 5.17
CA SER A 28 3.60 -14.86 4.42
C SER A 28 3.43 -15.67 3.15
N PHE A 29 2.76 -16.83 3.24
CA PHE A 29 2.65 -17.75 2.11
C PHE A 29 1.29 -17.68 1.40
N GLY A 30 0.24 -17.19 2.07
CA GLY A 30 -1.10 -17.05 1.48
C GLY A 30 -1.26 -15.78 0.64
N LEU A 31 -0.69 -14.64 1.05
CA LEU A 31 -0.84 -13.40 0.27
C LEU A 31 -0.17 -13.46 -1.11
N PRO A 32 1.05 -14.02 -1.29
CA PRO A 32 1.61 -14.21 -2.63
C PRO A 32 0.68 -15.02 -3.55
N LEU A 33 0.08 -16.09 -3.03
CA LEU A 33 -0.88 -16.90 -3.78
C LEU A 33 -2.15 -16.12 -4.13
N LEU A 34 -2.62 -15.26 -3.22
CA LEU A 34 -3.76 -14.38 -3.46
C LEU A 34 -3.47 -13.35 -4.57
N VAL A 35 -2.27 -12.77 -4.59
CA VAL A 35 -1.90 -11.81 -5.66
C VAL A 35 -1.81 -12.53 -7.02
N TYR A 36 -1.24 -13.75 -7.07
CA TYR A 36 -1.31 -14.57 -8.29
C TYR A 36 -2.75 -14.92 -8.68
N LEU A 37 -3.61 -15.23 -7.70
CA LEU A 37 -5.03 -15.50 -7.97
C LEU A 37 -5.68 -14.29 -8.64
N PHE A 38 -5.45 -13.07 -8.16
CA PHE A 38 -5.97 -11.87 -8.84
C PHE A 38 -5.39 -11.68 -10.25
N ALA A 39 -4.08 -11.91 -10.41
CA ALA A 39 -3.40 -11.77 -11.68
C ALA A 39 -3.92 -12.74 -12.75
N PHE A 40 -4.16 -14.00 -12.38
CA PHE A 40 -4.63 -15.06 -13.27
C PHE A 40 -6.16 -15.10 -13.40
N ALA A 41 -6.91 -14.91 -12.32
CA ALA A 41 -8.36 -14.98 -12.37
C ALA A 41 -8.95 -13.77 -13.11
N CYS A 42 -8.35 -12.58 -12.98
CA CYS A 42 -8.75 -11.39 -13.73
C CYS A 42 -7.72 -11.14 -14.82
N ASN A 43 -8.00 -11.49 -16.07
CA ASN A 43 -7.03 -11.41 -17.16
C ASN A 43 -7.67 -10.93 -18.46
N ASP A 44 -6.82 -10.60 -19.43
CA ASP A 44 -7.20 -10.14 -20.76
C ASP A 44 -7.29 -11.25 -21.82
N ILE A 45 -7.25 -12.50 -21.40
CA ILE A 45 -7.34 -13.67 -22.27
C ILE A 45 -8.79 -14.14 -22.33
N SER A 46 -9.42 -14.30 -21.17
CA SER A 46 -10.75 -14.92 -21.06
C SER A 46 -11.75 -14.13 -20.23
N GLY A 47 -11.31 -13.37 -19.21
CA GLY A 47 -12.25 -12.63 -18.37
C GLY A 47 -11.78 -12.30 -16.96
N CYS A 48 -12.70 -11.69 -16.22
CA CYS A 48 -12.55 -11.35 -14.81
C CYS A 48 -13.88 -11.63 -14.07
N PRO A 49 -14.00 -12.77 -13.36
CA PRO A 49 -13.03 -13.86 -13.30
C PRO A 49 -13.00 -14.71 -14.59
N ALA A 50 -11.95 -15.53 -14.76
CA ALA A 50 -11.85 -16.50 -15.83
C ALA A 50 -13.10 -17.40 -15.86
N PRO A 51 -13.73 -17.64 -17.04
CA PRO A 51 -15.04 -18.28 -17.13
C PRO A 51 -15.17 -19.65 -16.43
N ALA A 52 -14.11 -20.46 -16.44
CA ALA A 52 -14.10 -21.77 -15.80
C ALA A 52 -14.30 -21.68 -14.26
N LEU A 53 -13.93 -20.56 -13.63
CA LEU A 53 -14.14 -20.32 -12.20
C LEU A 53 -15.61 -20.05 -11.86
N LEU A 54 -16.43 -19.67 -12.85
CA LEU A 54 -17.88 -19.44 -12.67
C LEU A 54 -18.67 -20.75 -12.61
N SER A 55 -18.10 -21.87 -13.05
CA SER A 55 -18.75 -23.19 -13.05
C SER A 55 -17.86 -24.24 -12.37
N PRO A 56 -17.70 -24.19 -11.02
CA PRO A 56 -16.77 -25.07 -10.30
C PRO A 56 -17.05 -26.56 -10.48
N ARG A 57 -18.32 -26.93 -10.71
CA ARG A 57 -18.74 -28.33 -10.90
C ARG A 57 -18.23 -28.97 -12.18
N THR A 58 -17.88 -28.16 -13.19
CA THR A 58 -17.39 -28.62 -14.50
C THR A 58 -15.96 -28.16 -14.76
N LEU A 59 -15.23 -27.76 -13.70
CA LEU A 59 -13.90 -27.21 -13.80
C LEU A 59 -12.90 -28.27 -14.33
N SER A 60 -12.36 -28.04 -15.51
CA SER A 60 -11.20 -28.79 -16.01
C SER A 60 -9.93 -27.97 -15.82
N LEU A 61 -8.88 -28.58 -15.26
CA LEU A 61 -7.59 -27.93 -15.06
C LEU A 61 -6.95 -27.50 -16.39
N SER A 62 -7.11 -28.30 -17.45
CA SER A 62 -6.58 -27.93 -18.78
C SER A 62 -7.28 -26.71 -19.35
N GLN A 63 -8.60 -26.63 -19.19
CA GLN A 63 -9.39 -25.47 -19.62
C GLN A 63 -9.04 -24.22 -18.80
N LEU A 64 -8.88 -24.36 -17.49
CA LEU A 64 -8.49 -23.25 -16.62
C LEU A 64 -7.11 -22.71 -17.03
N LYS A 65 -6.12 -23.60 -17.25
CA LYS A 65 -4.77 -23.21 -17.69
C LYS A 65 -4.80 -22.39 -18.97
N LEU A 66 -5.60 -22.80 -19.96
CA LEU A 66 -5.74 -22.06 -21.22
C LEU A 66 -6.42 -20.70 -21.01
N GLN A 67 -7.47 -20.66 -20.20
CA GLN A 67 -8.22 -19.43 -19.94
C GLN A 67 -7.45 -18.39 -19.13
N VAL A 68 -6.56 -18.81 -18.23
CA VAL A 68 -5.74 -17.89 -17.43
C VAL A 68 -4.40 -17.56 -18.08
N GLY A 69 -4.08 -18.15 -19.24
CA GLY A 69 -2.76 -18.00 -19.86
C GLY A 69 -1.63 -18.57 -19.01
N TRP A 70 -1.87 -19.74 -18.41
CA TRP A 70 -0.82 -20.43 -17.67
C TRP A 70 0.39 -20.69 -18.59
N PRO A 71 1.63 -20.35 -18.17
CA PRO A 71 2.79 -20.49 -19.04
C PRO A 71 3.01 -21.92 -19.53
N GLU A 72 3.43 -22.07 -20.79
CA GLU A 72 3.68 -23.39 -21.41
C GLU A 72 4.77 -24.16 -20.65
N ASP A 73 5.85 -23.46 -20.24
CA ASP A 73 6.95 -24.02 -19.43
C ASP A 73 6.58 -24.23 -17.94
N GLY A 74 5.29 -24.16 -17.62
CA GLY A 74 4.77 -24.36 -16.28
C GLY A 74 5.21 -23.28 -15.30
N ILE A 75 5.60 -23.70 -14.08
CA ILE A 75 6.02 -22.80 -13.01
C ILE A 75 7.27 -22.00 -13.41
N SER A 76 8.15 -22.57 -14.25
CA SER A 76 9.37 -21.88 -14.67
C SER A 76 9.08 -20.64 -15.51
N GLY A 77 7.99 -20.64 -16.29
CA GLY A 77 7.55 -19.49 -17.08
C GLY A 77 6.99 -18.33 -16.25
N LEU A 78 6.74 -18.53 -14.94
CA LEU A 78 6.39 -17.43 -14.02
C LEU A 78 7.59 -16.52 -13.75
N ALA A 79 8.82 -16.99 -13.94
CA ALA A 79 10.04 -16.23 -13.71
C ALA A 79 10.71 -15.88 -15.04
N SER A 80 11.28 -14.67 -15.12
CA SER A 80 12.10 -14.26 -16.26
C SER A 80 13.29 -13.45 -15.78
N TRP A 81 14.47 -13.82 -16.25
CA TRP A 81 15.69 -13.05 -15.97
C TRP A 81 15.62 -11.65 -16.59
N LYS A 82 15.00 -11.52 -17.76
CA LYS A 82 14.77 -10.23 -18.42
C LYS A 82 13.91 -9.31 -17.55
N ALA A 83 12.79 -9.82 -17.03
CA ALA A 83 11.90 -9.07 -16.12
C ALA A 83 12.60 -8.72 -14.81
N THR A 84 13.34 -9.67 -14.24
CA THR A 84 14.10 -9.46 -12.98
C THR A 84 15.17 -8.39 -13.16
N VAL A 85 15.95 -8.44 -14.23
CA VAL A 85 16.99 -7.44 -14.53
C VAL A 85 16.37 -6.07 -14.81
N ALA A 86 15.24 -5.99 -15.51
CA ALA A 86 14.54 -4.73 -15.73
C ALA A 86 14.04 -4.10 -14.42
N LEU A 87 13.47 -4.92 -13.52
CA LEU A 87 13.02 -4.47 -12.20
C LEU A 87 14.18 -3.99 -11.32
N LEU A 88 15.29 -4.74 -11.30
CA LEU A 88 16.52 -4.31 -10.62
C LEU A 88 17.12 -3.05 -11.24
N GLY A 89 17.02 -2.88 -12.56
CA GLY A 89 17.40 -1.66 -13.26
C GLY A 89 16.58 -0.45 -12.82
N TYR A 90 15.26 -0.62 -12.66
CA TYR A 90 14.38 0.41 -12.09
C TYR A 90 14.81 0.78 -10.66
N TYR A 91 15.09 -0.20 -9.80
CA TYR A 91 15.57 0.06 -8.43
C TYR A 91 16.93 0.76 -8.43
N LEU A 92 17.83 0.37 -9.33
CA LEU A 92 19.13 1.02 -9.49
C LEU A 92 18.99 2.48 -9.93
N VAL A 93 18.12 2.78 -10.89
CA VAL A 93 17.82 4.17 -11.29
C VAL A 93 17.31 4.96 -10.09
N ASN A 94 16.41 4.38 -9.29
CA ASN A 94 15.93 5.05 -8.09
C ASN A 94 17.05 5.34 -7.08
N LEU A 95 17.95 4.38 -6.83
CA LEU A 95 19.11 4.56 -5.95
C LEU A 95 20.10 5.62 -6.48
N ILE A 96 20.32 5.65 -7.80
CA ILE A 96 21.16 6.67 -8.43
C ILE A 96 20.54 8.06 -8.22
N LEU A 97 19.23 8.23 -8.46
CA LEU A 97 18.56 9.51 -8.24
C LEU A 97 18.52 9.91 -6.76
N TYR A 98 18.33 8.95 -5.85
CA TYR A 98 18.44 9.15 -4.41
C TYR A 98 19.79 9.78 -4.02
N ARG A 99 20.88 9.30 -4.64
CA ARG A 99 22.22 9.80 -4.39
C ARG A 99 22.51 11.15 -5.05
N LEU A 100 22.12 11.32 -6.32
CA LEU A 100 22.54 12.46 -7.13
C LEU A 100 21.73 13.73 -6.86
N LEU A 101 20.44 13.60 -6.59
CA LEU A 101 19.56 14.77 -6.47
C LEU A 101 19.67 15.45 -5.09
N PRO A 102 19.41 16.76 -5.00
CA PRO A 102 19.36 17.48 -3.72
C PRO A 102 18.40 16.81 -2.74
N ALA A 103 18.75 16.78 -1.45
CA ALA A 103 17.95 16.16 -0.42
C ALA A 103 17.96 16.98 0.87
N ALA A 104 16.85 16.92 1.60
CA ALA A 104 16.77 17.38 2.97
C ALA A 104 17.29 16.28 3.92
N GLU A 105 18.03 16.67 4.95
CA GLU A 105 18.35 15.77 6.06
C GLU A 105 17.39 16.02 7.22
N VAL A 106 16.70 14.97 7.66
CA VAL A 106 15.71 15.04 8.73
C VAL A 106 16.03 14.01 9.81
N GLU A 107 15.91 14.41 11.07
CA GLU A 107 16.10 13.50 12.20
C GLU A 107 14.81 12.74 12.52
N GLY A 108 14.93 11.42 12.67
CA GLY A 108 13.85 10.56 13.12
C GLY A 108 13.53 10.71 14.61
N THR A 109 12.62 9.87 15.09
CA THR A 109 12.26 9.81 16.51
C THR A 109 13.43 9.33 17.38
N VAL A 110 13.34 9.64 18.68
CA VAL A 110 14.29 9.13 19.66
C VAL A 110 14.13 7.62 19.77
N LEU A 111 15.24 6.90 19.62
CA LEU A 111 15.28 5.44 19.76
C LEU A 111 15.17 5.00 21.22
N SER A 112 14.81 3.73 21.45
CA SER A 112 14.73 3.18 22.81
C SER A 112 16.09 3.12 23.51
N SER A 113 17.14 2.89 22.72
CA SER A 113 18.55 2.93 23.11
C SER A 113 19.11 4.35 23.30
N GLY A 114 18.32 5.38 22.96
CA GLY A 114 18.76 6.78 22.91
C GLY A 114 19.30 7.19 21.54
N GLY A 115 19.46 8.50 21.33
CA GLY A 115 19.89 9.06 20.05
C GLY A 115 18.77 9.13 19.00
N ARG A 116 19.13 9.60 17.79
CA ARG A 116 18.24 9.75 16.63
C ARG A 116 18.96 9.28 15.37
N LEU A 117 18.21 8.68 14.44
CA LEU A 117 18.70 8.37 13.11
C LEU A 117 18.48 9.57 12.18
N LYS A 118 19.40 9.79 11.25
CA LYS A 118 19.26 10.79 10.19
C LYS A 118 18.75 10.14 8.90
N TYR A 119 17.85 10.82 8.21
CA TYR A 119 17.23 10.37 6.97
C TYR A 119 17.47 11.38 5.87
N ARG A 120 17.71 10.88 4.66
CA ARG A 120 17.94 11.69 3.47
C ARG A 120 16.68 11.64 2.61
N PHE A 121 16.04 12.78 2.43
CA PHE A 121 14.75 12.90 1.76
C PHE A 121 14.82 13.71 0.47
N ASN A 122 14.48 13.04 -0.63
CA ASN A 122 14.38 13.63 -1.97
C ASN A 122 13.42 12.85 -2.85
N THR A 123 12.45 12.15 -2.24
CA THR A 123 11.54 11.27 -2.97
C THR A 123 10.83 12.06 -4.07
N MET A 124 10.30 13.25 -3.74
CA MET A 124 9.63 14.14 -4.70
C MET A 124 10.45 14.43 -5.96
N TYR A 125 11.72 14.84 -5.79
CA TYR A 125 12.62 15.14 -6.92
C TYR A 125 12.93 13.88 -7.74
N SER A 126 13.35 12.80 -7.10
CA SER A 126 13.73 11.55 -7.78
C SER A 126 12.56 10.93 -8.55
N ASN A 127 11.38 10.99 -7.98
CA ASN A 127 10.19 10.42 -8.56
C ASN A 127 9.65 11.28 -9.70
N THR A 128 9.72 12.61 -9.58
CA THR A 128 9.33 13.52 -10.67
C THR A 128 10.26 13.40 -11.88
N VAL A 129 11.56 13.21 -11.68
CA VAL A 129 12.50 12.92 -12.79
C VAL A 129 12.11 11.64 -13.51
N THR A 130 11.78 10.59 -12.77
CA THR A 130 11.33 9.31 -13.35
C THR A 130 10.02 9.49 -14.14
N LEU A 131 9.02 10.17 -13.56
CA LEU A 131 7.75 10.45 -14.25
C LEU A 131 7.94 11.32 -15.49
N ALA A 132 8.83 12.31 -15.45
CA ALA A 132 9.14 13.14 -16.61
C ALA A 132 9.75 12.32 -17.75
N ALA A 133 10.65 11.38 -17.44
CA ALA A 133 11.21 10.47 -18.43
C ALA A 133 10.14 9.56 -19.06
N LEU A 134 9.23 9.01 -18.24
CA LEU A 134 8.11 8.19 -18.71
C LEU A 134 7.12 9.00 -19.56
N ALA A 135 6.82 10.24 -19.16
CA ALA A 135 5.98 11.16 -19.91
C ALA A 135 6.61 11.54 -21.26
N ALA A 136 7.91 11.82 -21.29
CA ALA A 136 8.65 12.09 -22.52
C ALA A 136 8.64 10.88 -23.47
N GLY A 137 8.87 9.67 -22.95
CA GLY A 137 8.78 8.43 -23.72
C GLY A 137 7.37 8.20 -24.29
N THR A 138 6.34 8.46 -23.48
CA THR A 138 4.93 8.38 -23.90
C THR A 138 4.58 9.44 -24.94
N ALA A 139 5.09 10.67 -24.82
CA ALA A 139 4.86 11.72 -25.82
C ALA A 139 5.52 11.38 -27.17
N ALA A 140 6.69 10.73 -27.14
CA ALA A 140 7.43 10.35 -28.34
C ALA A 140 6.86 9.11 -29.05
N GLN A 141 6.40 8.10 -28.30
CA GLN A 141 6.06 6.77 -28.83
C GLN A 141 4.60 6.35 -28.55
N GLY A 142 3.81 7.20 -27.88
CA GLY A 142 2.44 6.91 -27.51
C GLY A 142 2.32 5.69 -26.59
N ALA A 143 1.24 4.92 -26.78
CA ALA A 143 0.97 3.71 -26.02
C ALA A 143 1.91 2.54 -26.37
N GLU A 144 2.70 2.66 -27.44
CA GLU A 144 3.69 1.66 -27.87
C GLU A 144 5.08 1.91 -27.24
N PHE A 145 5.21 2.91 -26.36
CA PHE A 145 6.45 3.15 -25.64
C PHE A 145 6.94 1.85 -24.95
N PRO A 146 8.19 1.39 -25.19
CA PRO A 146 8.66 0.07 -24.79
C PRO A 146 8.52 -0.26 -23.29
N VAL A 147 8.48 0.73 -22.41
CA VAL A 147 8.23 0.49 -20.98
C VAL A 147 6.81 -0.03 -20.76
N TRP A 148 5.81 0.53 -21.45
CA TRP A 148 4.41 0.15 -21.29
C TRP A 148 4.11 -1.22 -21.87
N THR A 149 4.67 -1.54 -23.03
CA THR A 149 4.53 -2.87 -23.64
C THR A 149 5.29 -3.92 -22.83
N PHE A 150 6.50 -3.61 -22.38
CA PHE A 150 7.28 -4.53 -21.54
C PHE A 150 6.56 -4.90 -20.23
N ILE A 151 5.96 -3.92 -19.55
CA ILE A 151 5.20 -4.15 -18.32
C ILE A 151 3.98 -5.03 -18.58
N ASP A 152 3.25 -4.79 -19.67
CA ASP A 152 2.06 -5.57 -20.03
C ASP A 152 2.46 -7.03 -20.33
N ASP A 153 3.46 -7.23 -21.19
CA ASP A 153 3.94 -8.54 -21.63
C ASP A 153 4.59 -9.37 -20.51
N ASN A 154 5.18 -8.70 -19.51
CA ASN A 154 5.95 -9.35 -18.45
C ASN A 154 5.32 -9.17 -17.05
N TYR A 155 4.02 -8.85 -16.98
CA TYR A 155 3.35 -8.53 -15.71
C TYR A 155 3.52 -9.64 -14.66
N ILE A 156 3.29 -10.90 -15.05
CA ILE A 156 3.44 -12.05 -14.14
C ILE A 156 4.89 -12.22 -13.71
N GLN A 157 5.84 -12.04 -14.62
CA GLN A 157 7.27 -12.20 -14.31
C GLN A 157 7.80 -11.06 -13.43
N LEU A 158 7.29 -9.85 -13.60
CA LEU A 158 7.55 -8.72 -12.71
C LEU A 158 6.97 -8.97 -11.32
N LEU A 159 5.75 -9.49 -11.22
CA LEU A 159 5.14 -9.90 -9.96
C LEU A 159 6.00 -10.96 -9.24
N THR A 160 6.39 -12.02 -9.95
CA THR A 160 7.26 -13.08 -9.41
C THR A 160 8.62 -12.52 -8.96
N ALA A 161 9.22 -11.62 -9.75
CA ALA A 161 10.48 -10.99 -9.38
C ALA A 161 10.34 -10.13 -8.12
N SER A 162 9.27 -9.34 -7.98
CA SER A 162 9.00 -8.55 -6.77
C SER A 162 8.77 -9.44 -5.54
N ILE A 163 8.08 -10.58 -5.68
CA ILE A 163 7.91 -11.57 -4.60
C ILE A 163 9.29 -12.12 -4.20
N GLY A 164 10.10 -12.55 -5.16
CA GLY A 164 11.45 -13.07 -4.90
C GLY A 164 12.34 -12.03 -4.20
N ILE A 165 12.33 -10.78 -4.66
CA ILE A 165 13.13 -9.70 -4.08
C ILE A 165 12.65 -9.35 -2.66
N SER A 166 11.33 -9.25 -2.42
CA SER A 166 10.83 -8.96 -1.07
C SER A 166 11.23 -10.04 -0.06
N TYR A 167 11.15 -11.31 -0.46
CA TYR A 167 11.62 -12.45 0.36
C TYR A 167 13.13 -12.44 0.57
N ALA A 168 13.91 -12.11 -0.47
CA ALA A 168 15.36 -12.00 -0.37
C ALA A 168 15.78 -10.89 0.59
N ILE A 169 15.18 -9.70 0.48
CA ILE A 169 15.46 -8.56 1.37
C ILE A 169 15.04 -8.91 2.80
N ALA A 170 13.85 -9.45 3.02
CA ALA A 170 13.36 -9.85 4.33
C ALA A 170 14.30 -10.88 5.01
N THR A 171 14.78 -11.85 4.24
CA THR A 171 15.73 -12.85 4.73
C THR A 171 17.10 -12.24 5.02
N PHE A 172 17.58 -11.34 4.16
CA PHE A 172 18.83 -10.61 4.37
C PHE A 172 18.80 -9.78 5.65
N VAL A 173 17.76 -8.98 5.88
CA VAL A 173 17.64 -8.16 7.10
C VAL A 173 17.43 -9.03 8.34
N TYR A 174 16.70 -10.15 8.24
CA TYR A 174 16.56 -11.12 9.33
C TYR A 174 17.91 -11.69 9.75
N VAL A 175 18.70 -12.22 8.82
CA VAL A 175 20.02 -12.79 9.10
C VAL A 175 20.97 -11.72 9.65
N ARG A 176 20.95 -10.52 9.07
CA ARG A 176 21.80 -9.42 9.52
C ARG A 176 21.43 -8.90 10.91
N SER A 177 20.17 -9.00 11.31
CA SER A 177 19.71 -8.54 12.63
C SER A 177 20.40 -9.23 13.80
N PHE A 178 20.92 -10.45 13.62
CA PHE A 178 21.66 -11.17 14.67
C PHE A 178 23.00 -10.53 15.02
N SER A 179 23.50 -9.61 14.19
CA SER A 179 24.69 -8.81 14.49
C SER A 179 24.40 -7.57 15.34
N VAL A 180 23.13 -7.23 15.60
CA VAL A 180 22.74 -6.06 16.41
C VAL A 180 23.13 -6.30 17.86
N LYS A 181 23.90 -5.38 18.43
CA LYS A 181 24.34 -5.45 19.83
C LYS A 181 23.51 -4.50 20.71
N PRO A 182 23.28 -4.82 22.00
CA PRO A 182 22.73 -3.84 22.93
C PRO A 182 23.62 -2.60 23.00
N ASN A 183 23.02 -1.40 22.99
CA ASN A 183 23.71 -0.11 22.96
C ASN A 183 24.72 0.01 21.80
N ASP A 184 24.30 -0.40 20.59
CA ASP A 184 25.10 -0.28 19.39
C ASP A 184 25.48 1.19 19.13
N LYS A 185 26.77 1.46 18.89
CA LYS A 185 27.28 2.82 18.59
C LYS A 185 26.71 3.38 17.28
N ALA A 186 26.23 2.51 16.39
CA ALA A 186 25.56 2.89 15.15
C ALA A 186 24.05 3.10 15.33
N ASN A 187 23.54 3.16 16.57
CA ASN A 187 22.12 3.36 16.87
C ASN A 187 21.21 2.28 16.23
N ARG A 188 21.74 1.05 16.09
CA ARG A 188 20.97 -0.11 15.64
C ARG A 188 20.25 -0.72 16.84
N GLU A 189 18.95 -0.95 16.71
CA GLU A 189 18.15 -1.61 17.74
C GLU A 189 17.18 -2.63 17.16
N LEU A 190 16.78 -3.58 18.00
CA LEU A 190 15.76 -4.56 17.66
C LEU A 190 14.37 -3.98 17.91
N ALA A 191 13.42 -4.29 17.03
CA ALA A 191 12.02 -3.95 17.23
C ALA A 191 11.45 -4.78 18.39
N ALA A 192 10.62 -4.16 19.24
CA ALA A 192 10.11 -4.77 20.46
C ALA A 192 9.32 -6.08 20.22
N GLY A 193 8.62 -6.17 19.07
CA GLY A 193 7.91 -7.38 18.66
C GLY A 193 8.76 -8.40 17.90
N GLY A 194 9.96 -8.02 17.48
CA GLY A 194 10.81 -8.79 16.55
C GLY A 194 11.75 -9.80 17.18
N HIS A 195 11.58 -10.13 18.46
CA HIS A 195 12.47 -11.07 19.16
C HIS A 195 11.68 -11.98 20.10
N SER A 196 10.63 -12.60 19.56
CA SER A 196 9.73 -13.52 20.26
C SER A 196 10.35 -14.90 20.54
N GLY A 197 11.40 -15.27 19.80
CA GLY A 197 12.00 -16.60 19.82
C GLY A 197 11.37 -17.58 18.84
N ASN A 198 10.31 -17.19 18.12
CA ASN A 198 9.76 -17.96 17.01
C ASN A 198 10.36 -17.46 15.68
N LEU A 199 11.06 -18.34 14.97
CA LEU A 199 11.78 -17.99 13.73
C LEU A 199 10.85 -17.39 12.67
N LEU A 200 9.72 -18.04 12.39
CA LEU A 200 8.78 -17.62 11.35
C LEU A 200 8.17 -16.25 11.68
N TYR A 201 7.75 -16.06 12.93
CA TYR A 201 7.17 -14.80 13.38
C TYR A 201 8.19 -13.66 13.34
N ASP A 202 9.40 -13.88 13.86
CA ASP A 202 10.47 -12.87 13.89
C ASP A 202 10.96 -12.49 12.47
N TRP A 203 10.95 -13.43 11.52
CA TRP A 203 11.21 -13.17 10.10
C TRP A 203 10.08 -12.39 9.43
N PHE A 204 8.83 -12.72 9.77
CA PHE A 204 7.65 -12.05 9.26
C PHE A 204 7.55 -10.60 9.73
N ILE A 205 7.58 -10.37 11.05
CA ILE A 205 7.39 -9.05 11.65
C ILE A 205 8.64 -8.18 11.56
N GLY A 206 9.83 -8.78 11.38
CA GLY A 206 11.11 -8.09 11.31
C GLY A 206 11.78 -7.93 12.67
N ARG A 207 13.06 -8.27 12.73
CA ARG A 207 13.87 -8.22 13.97
C ARG A 207 14.51 -6.86 14.20
N GLU A 208 15.21 -6.34 13.20
CA GLU A 208 15.88 -5.03 13.25
C GLU A 208 14.85 -3.93 13.01
N LEU A 209 14.88 -2.86 13.83
CA LEU A 209 13.92 -1.77 13.71
C LEU A 209 14.11 -1.06 12.37
N ASN A 210 15.25 -0.43 12.11
CA ASN A 210 15.51 0.33 10.88
C ASN A 210 16.82 -0.15 10.21
N PRO A 211 16.77 -1.25 9.44
CA PRO A 211 17.99 -1.82 8.85
C PRO A 211 18.56 -0.92 7.75
N ARG A 212 19.86 -0.60 7.88
CA ARG A 212 20.56 0.34 6.99
C ARG A 212 21.72 -0.31 6.26
N VAL A 213 21.82 -0.14 4.95
CA VAL A 213 22.95 -0.64 4.15
C VAL A 213 23.74 0.52 3.56
N THR A 214 25.06 0.40 3.57
CA THR A 214 25.93 1.30 2.80
C THR A 214 26.22 0.66 1.47
N VAL A 215 25.63 1.20 0.41
CA VAL A 215 25.85 0.73 -0.96
C VAL A 215 27.02 1.52 -1.56
N PRO A 216 28.05 0.85 -2.14
CA PRO A 216 29.16 1.53 -2.78
C PRO A 216 28.66 2.58 -3.79
N LEU A 217 29.27 3.77 -3.79
CA LEU A 217 28.91 4.93 -4.64
C LEU A 217 27.55 5.60 -4.35
N ILE A 218 26.60 4.89 -3.71
CA ILE A 218 25.28 5.42 -3.34
C ILE A 218 25.24 5.96 -1.91
N GLY A 219 26.01 5.38 -0.98
CA GLY A 219 26.00 5.78 0.43
C GLY A 219 25.02 4.96 1.27
N GLU A 220 24.69 5.48 2.45
CA GLU A 220 23.77 4.80 3.38
C GLU A 220 22.31 4.93 2.91
N VAL A 221 21.59 3.82 2.92
CA VAL A 221 20.17 3.72 2.61
C VAL A 221 19.49 2.99 3.76
N ASP A 222 18.44 3.60 4.29
CA ASP A 222 17.51 2.93 5.19
C ASP A 222 16.56 2.08 4.34
N ILE A 223 16.64 0.75 4.47
CA ILE A 223 15.93 -0.16 3.58
C ILE A 223 14.42 0.01 3.73
N LYS A 224 13.95 0.22 4.96
CA LYS A 224 12.53 0.34 5.27
C LYS A 224 11.96 1.59 4.61
N GLU A 225 12.51 2.75 4.94
CA GLU A 225 12.05 4.03 4.37
C GLU A 225 12.16 4.04 2.85
N TRP A 226 13.25 3.50 2.31
CA TRP A 226 13.45 3.44 0.87
C TRP A 226 12.37 2.59 0.20
N CYS A 227 12.06 1.39 0.71
CA CYS A 227 11.01 0.52 0.16
C CYS A 227 9.62 1.16 0.23
N GLU A 228 9.30 1.82 1.34
CA GLU A 228 7.96 2.35 1.65
C GLU A 228 7.51 3.43 0.65
N LEU A 229 8.39 4.37 0.29
CA LEU A 229 8.01 5.53 -0.56
C LEU A 229 8.49 5.47 -2.00
N ARG A 230 9.53 4.69 -2.31
CA ARG A 230 10.21 4.77 -3.61
C ARG A 230 9.76 3.65 -4.55
N PRO A 231 10.35 2.44 -4.53
CA PRO A 231 10.07 1.42 -5.54
C PRO A 231 8.59 1.03 -5.57
N GLY A 232 7.94 0.89 -4.41
CA GLY A 232 6.54 0.49 -4.28
C GLY A 232 5.55 1.54 -4.75
N MET A 233 5.51 2.71 -4.08
CA MET A 233 4.57 3.79 -4.42
C MET A 233 4.78 4.36 -5.82
N MET A 234 6.02 4.52 -6.29
CA MET A 234 6.24 4.91 -7.69
C MET A 234 5.79 3.79 -8.64
N GLY A 235 6.06 2.53 -8.31
CA GLY A 235 5.63 1.37 -9.09
C GLY A 235 4.10 1.34 -9.29
N TRP A 236 3.33 1.76 -8.29
CA TRP A 236 1.87 1.92 -8.39
C TRP A 236 1.48 2.90 -9.51
N ILE A 237 2.07 4.10 -9.56
CA ILE A 237 1.78 5.07 -10.63
C ILE A 237 2.19 4.51 -11.99
N ILE A 238 3.38 3.91 -12.09
CA ILE A 238 3.91 3.35 -13.34
C ILE A 238 2.96 2.28 -13.89
N LEU A 239 2.48 1.37 -13.04
CA LEU A 239 1.53 0.34 -13.43
C LEU A 239 0.18 0.93 -13.88
N ASN A 240 -0.35 1.92 -13.17
CA ASN A 240 -1.57 2.63 -13.61
C ASN A 240 -1.41 3.23 -15.01
N CYS A 241 -0.28 3.91 -15.27
CA CYS A 241 0.03 4.46 -16.59
C CYS A 241 0.15 3.36 -17.66
N ALA A 242 0.77 2.23 -17.34
CA ALA A 242 0.84 1.08 -18.25
C ALA A 242 -0.55 0.54 -18.61
N TRP A 243 -1.49 0.52 -17.64
CA TRP A 243 -2.87 0.11 -17.87
C TRP A 243 -3.68 1.12 -18.69
N CYS A 244 -3.44 2.43 -18.52
CA CYS A 244 -3.99 3.44 -19.43
C CYS A 244 -3.47 3.25 -20.86
N ALA A 245 -2.16 3.02 -21.02
CA ALA A 245 -1.56 2.75 -22.34
C ALA A 245 -2.16 1.48 -22.97
N ARG A 246 -2.34 0.41 -22.18
CA ARG A 246 -3.02 -0.81 -22.64
C ARG A 246 -4.45 -0.56 -23.09
N GLN A 247 -5.24 0.22 -22.35
CA GLN A 247 -6.61 0.53 -22.76
C GLN A 247 -6.62 1.24 -24.11
N TYR A 248 -5.69 2.17 -24.34
CA TYR A 248 -5.52 2.83 -25.64
C TYR A 248 -5.10 1.85 -26.75
N ARG A 249 -4.23 0.88 -26.47
CA ARG A 249 -3.88 -0.18 -27.44
C ARG A 249 -5.12 -1.02 -27.78
N ASN A 250 -5.90 -1.42 -26.77
CA ASN A 250 -7.11 -2.23 -26.95
C ASN A 250 -8.24 -1.49 -27.68
N TYR A 251 -8.45 -0.18 -27.43
CA TYR A 251 -9.68 0.52 -27.88
C TYR A 251 -9.46 1.81 -28.67
N GLY A 252 -8.21 2.29 -28.77
CA GLY A 252 -7.88 3.54 -29.45
C GLY A 252 -8.26 4.81 -28.69
N HIS A 253 -8.76 4.67 -27.47
CA HIS A 253 -9.10 5.76 -26.56
C HIS A 253 -8.90 5.32 -25.12
N VAL A 254 -8.86 6.28 -24.21
CA VAL A 254 -8.78 6.05 -22.76
C VAL A 254 -10.04 6.60 -22.10
N THR A 255 -10.69 5.82 -21.25
CA THR A 255 -11.93 6.22 -20.57
C THR A 255 -11.66 7.19 -19.43
N ASP A 256 -12.65 8.03 -19.15
CA ASP A 256 -12.59 8.98 -18.05
C ASP A 256 -12.44 8.29 -16.67
N SER A 257 -12.98 7.08 -16.52
CA SER A 257 -12.89 6.27 -15.30
C SER A 257 -11.47 5.87 -14.93
N ILE A 258 -10.68 5.35 -15.89
CA ILE A 258 -9.32 4.90 -15.62
C ILE A 258 -8.39 6.10 -15.41
N VAL A 259 -8.64 7.21 -16.12
CA VAL A 259 -7.93 8.48 -15.89
C VAL A 259 -8.24 9.01 -14.50
N CYS A 260 -9.52 9.05 -14.11
CA CYS A 260 -9.95 9.51 -12.79
C CYS A 260 -9.24 8.73 -11.68
N ILE A 261 -9.27 7.39 -11.70
CA ILE A 261 -8.59 6.55 -10.70
C ILE A 261 -7.08 6.80 -10.72
N THR A 262 -6.46 6.81 -11.89
CA THR A 262 -5.00 7.00 -12.03
C THR A 262 -4.57 8.34 -11.42
N VAL A 263 -5.27 9.42 -11.72
CA VAL A 263 -4.97 10.76 -11.18
C VAL A 263 -5.22 10.82 -9.69
N VAL A 264 -6.35 10.30 -9.23
CA VAL A 264 -6.72 10.25 -7.81
C VAL A 264 -5.67 9.50 -6.98
N GLN A 265 -5.25 8.33 -7.44
CA GLN A 265 -4.23 7.53 -6.76
C GLN A 265 -2.86 8.20 -6.83
N ALA A 266 -2.52 8.84 -7.96
CA ALA A 266 -1.30 9.63 -8.08
C ALA A 266 -1.27 10.80 -7.09
N VAL A 267 -2.37 11.54 -6.91
CA VAL A 267 -2.46 12.66 -5.95
C VAL A 267 -2.19 12.20 -4.53
N TYR A 268 -2.71 11.03 -4.12
CA TYR A 268 -2.42 10.45 -2.81
C TYR A 268 -0.92 10.21 -2.61
N ILE A 269 -0.25 9.67 -3.64
CA ILE A 269 1.18 9.38 -3.62
C ILE A 269 2.02 10.68 -3.67
N PHE A 270 1.61 11.68 -4.46
CA PHE A 270 2.26 12.98 -4.48
C PHE A 270 2.17 13.68 -3.12
N ASP A 271 1.04 13.55 -2.41
CA ASP A 271 0.90 14.08 -1.05
C ASP A 271 1.86 13.39 -0.06
N SER A 272 2.10 12.07 -0.21
CA SER A 272 3.07 11.37 0.63
C SER A 272 4.50 11.83 0.36
N TRP A 273 4.85 12.11 -0.91
CA TRP A 273 6.18 12.66 -1.27
C TRP A 273 6.36 14.10 -0.81
N TRP A 274 5.30 14.91 -0.87
CA TRP A 274 5.33 16.29 -0.40
C TRP A 274 5.52 16.35 1.13
N ASN A 275 4.91 15.39 1.85
CA ASN A 275 4.99 15.27 3.29
C ASN A 275 5.91 14.12 3.73
N GLU A 276 7.00 13.86 2.98
CA GLU A 276 7.92 12.71 3.17
C GLU A 276 8.35 12.55 4.64
N ALA A 277 8.68 13.64 5.33
CA ALA A 277 9.11 13.60 6.73
C ALA A 277 8.06 13.08 7.72
N ALA A 278 6.76 13.13 7.38
CA ALA A 278 5.70 12.61 8.24
C ALA A 278 5.82 11.09 8.45
N ILE A 279 6.46 10.38 7.51
CA ILE A 279 6.68 8.93 7.59
C ILE A 279 7.49 8.54 8.82
N LEU A 280 8.41 9.41 9.27
CA LEU A 280 9.25 9.15 10.44
C LEU A 280 8.46 9.06 11.75
N THR A 281 7.17 9.35 11.73
CA THR A 281 6.28 9.28 12.88
C THR A 281 5.28 8.11 12.81
N THR A 282 5.29 7.33 11.73
CA THR A 282 4.39 6.19 11.54
C THR A 282 4.81 5.00 12.40
N MET A 283 3.90 4.04 12.60
CA MET A 283 4.21 2.81 13.34
C MET A 283 5.26 1.98 12.62
N ASP A 284 5.18 1.94 11.30
CA ASP A 284 6.07 1.22 10.39
C ASP A 284 7.52 1.64 10.65
N ILE A 285 7.83 2.95 10.74
CA ILE A 285 9.19 3.43 11.05
C ILE A 285 9.55 3.32 12.55
N THR A 286 8.64 3.70 13.45
CA THR A 286 8.98 3.94 14.86
C THR A 286 8.90 2.71 15.75
N THR A 287 8.12 1.69 15.36
CA THR A 287 7.75 0.58 16.25
C THR A 287 7.95 -0.77 15.57
N ASP A 288 7.51 -0.92 14.33
CA ASP A 288 7.51 -2.21 13.63
C ASP A 288 8.91 -2.50 13.05
N GLY A 289 9.33 -3.76 13.12
CA GLY A 289 10.59 -4.18 12.49
C GLY A 289 10.44 -4.24 10.97
N PHE A 290 11.55 -4.22 10.24
CA PHE A 290 11.50 -4.50 8.81
C PHE A 290 11.69 -5.99 8.56
N GLY A 291 10.60 -6.67 8.19
CA GLY A 291 10.56 -8.10 7.90
C GLY A 291 9.81 -8.41 6.61
N MET A 292 9.42 -9.67 6.41
CA MET A 292 8.69 -10.08 5.21
C MET A 292 7.39 -9.29 5.03
N MET A 293 6.67 -8.97 6.12
CA MET A 293 5.40 -8.25 6.05
C MET A 293 5.55 -6.89 5.34
N LEU A 294 6.48 -6.05 5.79
CA LEU A 294 6.71 -4.74 5.19
C LEU A 294 7.36 -4.86 3.81
N ALA A 295 8.39 -5.69 3.66
CA ALA A 295 9.04 -5.87 2.36
C ALA A 295 8.07 -6.34 1.26
N PHE A 296 7.16 -7.28 1.56
CA PHE A 296 6.12 -7.73 0.64
C PHE A 296 5.01 -6.68 0.47
N GLY A 297 4.61 -6.02 1.57
CA GLY A 297 3.66 -4.91 1.57
C GLY A 297 4.06 -3.82 0.58
N ASP A 298 5.31 -3.37 0.66
CA ASP A 298 5.85 -2.27 -0.12
C ASP A 298 6.08 -2.66 -1.59
N LEU A 299 6.75 -3.79 -1.83
CA LEU A 299 7.25 -4.14 -3.16
C LEU A 299 6.25 -4.95 -4.01
N VAL A 300 5.26 -5.59 -3.38
CA VAL A 300 4.29 -6.47 -4.06
C VAL A 300 2.87 -5.99 -3.82
N TRP A 301 2.44 -5.95 -2.56
CA TRP A 301 1.04 -5.71 -2.24
C TRP A 301 0.57 -4.35 -2.75
N LEU A 302 1.31 -3.29 -2.44
CA LEU A 302 0.97 -1.93 -2.83
C LEU A 302 0.89 -1.78 -4.36
N PRO A 303 1.94 -2.03 -5.16
CA PRO A 303 1.86 -1.81 -6.60
C PRO A 303 0.91 -2.79 -7.32
N PHE A 304 0.85 -4.07 -6.94
CA PHE A 304 0.08 -5.07 -7.72
C PHE A 304 -1.39 -5.20 -7.29
N VAL A 305 -1.74 -4.87 -6.05
CA VAL A 305 -3.14 -4.93 -5.57
C VAL A 305 -3.86 -3.58 -5.74
N TYR A 306 -3.17 -2.46 -5.55
CA TYR A 306 -3.80 -1.13 -5.64
C TYR A 306 -4.06 -0.69 -7.09
N THR A 307 -3.51 -1.43 -8.06
CA THR A 307 -3.70 -1.23 -9.51
C THR A 307 -4.73 -2.18 -10.11
N LEU A 308 -5.39 -3.03 -9.31
CA LEU A 308 -6.37 -3.99 -9.83
C LEU A 308 -7.53 -3.31 -10.58
N GLN A 309 -7.91 -2.11 -10.16
CA GLN A 309 -9.02 -1.35 -10.74
C GLN A 309 -8.66 -0.77 -12.11
N THR A 310 -7.47 -0.20 -12.25
CA THR A 310 -6.97 0.30 -13.54
C THR A 310 -6.62 -0.85 -14.48
N ARG A 311 -6.06 -1.97 -13.98
CA ARG A 311 -5.87 -3.20 -14.75
C ARG A 311 -7.20 -3.77 -15.25
N TYR A 312 -8.22 -3.83 -14.40
CA TYR A 312 -9.58 -4.22 -14.79
C TYR A 312 -10.13 -3.32 -15.91
N LEU A 313 -10.06 -1.99 -15.73
CA LEU A 313 -10.59 -1.03 -16.71
C LEU A 313 -9.83 -1.03 -18.03
N SER A 314 -8.56 -1.44 -18.05
CA SER A 314 -7.80 -1.58 -19.30
C SER A 314 -8.38 -2.61 -20.27
N VAL A 315 -9.19 -3.54 -19.75
CA VAL A 315 -9.91 -4.57 -20.51
C VAL A 315 -11.41 -4.32 -20.55
N HIS A 316 -12.01 -3.72 -19.52
CA HIS A 316 -13.43 -3.36 -19.50
C HIS A 316 -13.63 -1.83 -19.44
N PRO A 317 -13.65 -1.14 -20.60
CA PRO A 317 -13.53 0.31 -20.69
C PRO A 317 -14.87 1.02 -20.39
N ARG A 318 -15.29 0.98 -19.12
CA ARG A 318 -16.49 1.68 -18.67
C ARG A 318 -16.22 3.18 -18.54
N SER A 319 -17.03 4.02 -19.17
CA SER A 319 -17.00 5.47 -18.94
C SER A 319 -18.02 5.91 -17.87
N LEU A 320 -17.68 6.93 -17.08
CA LEU A 320 -18.54 7.51 -16.04
C LEU A 320 -19.43 8.63 -16.56
N GLY A 321 -18.94 9.38 -17.56
CA GLY A 321 -19.54 10.63 -17.99
C GLY A 321 -19.40 11.74 -16.93
N PRO A 322 -19.80 12.98 -17.27
CA PRO A 322 -19.61 14.14 -16.40
C PRO A 322 -20.23 13.98 -15.00
N VAL A 323 -21.44 13.41 -14.93
CA VAL A 323 -22.14 13.21 -13.65
C VAL A 323 -21.41 12.19 -12.78
N GLY A 324 -20.98 11.06 -13.35
CA GLY A 324 -20.24 10.06 -12.62
C GLY A 324 -18.89 10.58 -12.14
N LEU A 325 -18.18 11.36 -12.96
CA LEU A 325 -16.93 12.02 -12.55
C LEU A 325 -17.14 13.00 -11.40
N VAL A 326 -18.14 13.88 -11.49
CA VAL A 326 -18.45 14.82 -10.41
C VAL A 326 -18.79 14.08 -9.12
N ALA A 327 -19.55 12.97 -9.20
CA ALA A 327 -19.86 12.16 -8.04
C ALA A 327 -18.60 11.55 -7.40
N MET A 328 -17.68 11.00 -8.22
CA MET A 328 -16.42 10.43 -7.71
C MET A 328 -15.50 11.49 -7.11
N LEU A 329 -15.38 12.65 -7.76
CA LEU A 329 -14.58 13.78 -7.27
C LEU A 329 -15.17 14.40 -6.00
N SER A 330 -16.50 14.44 -5.87
CA SER A 330 -17.16 14.90 -4.66
C SER A 330 -16.92 13.93 -3.50
N LEU A 331 -17.01 12.63 -3.77
CA LEU A 331 -16.79 11.59 -2.75
C LEU A 331 -15.34 11.58 -2.25
N ILE A 332 -14.36 11.70 -3.15
CA ILE A 332 -12.96 11.81 -2.74
C ILE A 332 -12.67 13.12 -2.01
N GLY A 333 -13.25 14.24 -2.47
CA GLY A 333 -13.11 15.53 -1.82
C GLY A 333 -13.65 15.50 -0.39
N LEU A 334 -14.78 14.84 -0.17
CA LEU A 334 -15.36 14.63 1.17
C LEU A 334 -14.43 13.79 2.07
N GLY A 335 -13.96 12.65 1.57
CA GLY A 335 -13.06 11.78 2.33
C GLY A 335 -11.75 12.49 2.70
N PHE A 336 -11.13 13.15 1.73
CA PHE A 336 -9.92 13.93 1.92
C PHE A 336 -10.11 15.10 2.88
N TYR A 337 -11.24 15.83 2.78
CA TYR A 337 -11.58 16.91 3.70
C TYR A 337 -11.66 16.39 5.14
N ILE A 338 -12.40 15.30 5.40
CA ILE A 338 -12.50 14.71 6.74
C ILE A 338 -11.12 14.28 7.24
N PHE A 339 -10.36 13.54 6.42
CA PHE A 339 -9.03 13.06 6.79
C PHE A 339 -8.07 14.20 7.12
N ARG A 340 -7.97 15.21 6.25
CA ARG A 340 -7.02 16.32 6.39
C ARG A 340 -7.45 17.26 7.51
N SER A 341 -8.72 17.64 7.57
CA SER A 341 -9.21 18.56 8.61
C SER A 341 -9.06 17.98 10.02
N ALA A 342 -9.36 16.69 10.22
CA ALA A 342 -9.14 16.03 11.50
C ALA A 342 -7.66 16.01 11.91
N ASN A 343 -6.75 15.70 10.98
CA ASN A 343 -5.32 15.71 11.26
C ASN A 343 -4.78 17.12 11.51
N SER A 344 -5.21 18.11 10.73
CA SER A 344 -4.85 19.51 10.93
C SER A 344 -5.34 20.05 12.27
N GLU A 345 -6.56 19.70 12.69
CA GLU A 345 -7.12 20.08 14.00
C GLU A 345 -6.21 19.57 15.14
N LYS A 346 -5.83 18.28 15.11
CA LYS A 346 -4.89 17.70 16.07
C LYS A 346 -3.53 18.39 16.04
N ASN A 347 -2.99 18.65 14.85
CA ASN A 347 -1.65 19.22 14.70
C ASN A 347 -1.61 20.69 15.17
N ASN A 348 -2.59 21.50 14.78
CA ASN A 348 -2.72 22.88 15.23
C ASN A 348 -2.88 22.95 16.74
N PHE A 349 -3.76 22.12 17.31
CA PHE A 349 -3.94 22.05 18.77
C PHE A 349 -2.67 21.63 19.51
N ARG A 350 -1.92 20.65 18.99
CA ARG A 350 -0.66 20.22 19.60
C ARG A 350 0.46 21.25 19.48
N THR A 351 0.41 22.10 18.46
CA THR A 351 1.43 23.13 18.20
C THR A 351 1.14 24.40 18.99
N ASN A 352 -0.10 24.89 18.92
CA ASN A 352 -0.56 26.07 19.63
C ASN A 352 -2.02 25.88 20.10
N PRO A 353 -2.24 25.38 21.33
CA PRO A 353 -3.59 25.23 21.88
C PRO A 353 -4.37 26.54 22.01
N SER A 354 -3.69 27.70 21.97
CA SER A 354 -4.31 29.02 22.09
C SER A 354 -4.68 29.64 20.73
N ASP A 355 -4.41 28.95 19.62
CA ASP A 355 -4.78 29.42 18.30
C ASP A 355 -6.32 29.54 18.18
N PRO A 356 -6.87 30.65 17.65
CA PRO A 356 -8.31 30.86 17.54
C PRO A 356 -9.08 29.74 16.84
N SER A 357 -8.42 29.03 15.91
CA SER A 357 -9.03 27.92 15.18
C SER A 357 -9.30 26.67 16.04
N VAL A 358 -8.63 26.53 17.19
CA VAL A 358 -8.69 25.32 18.05
C VAL A 358 -8.82 25.63 19.54
N SER A 359 -8.77 26.90 19.96
CA SER A 359 -8.81 27.30 21.37
C SER A 359 -10.14 26.99 22.06
N HIS A 360 -11.21 26.81 21.29
CA HIS A 360 -12.53 26.41 21.76
C HIS A 360 -12.65 24.89 21.99
N LEU A 361 -11.64 24.10 21.61
CA LEU A 361 -11.67 22.64 21.76
C LEU A 361 -11.40 22.23 23.21
N GLU A 362 -12.21 21.30 23.69
CA GLU A 362 -12.07 20.71 25.02
C GLU A 362 -11.16 19.48 24.96
N TYR A 363 -10.51 19.18 26.09
CA TYR A 363 -9.58 18.06 26.19
C TYR A 363 -9.49 17.48 27.60
N ILE A 364 -9.00 16.25 27.68
CA ILE A 364 -8.54 15.63 28.92
C ILE A 364 -7.03 15.84 29.01
N GLU A 365 -6.58 16.46 30.10
CA GLU A 365 -5.17 16.45 30.48
C GLU A 365 -4.83 15.12 31.16
N THR A 366 -3.94 14.36 30.55
CA THR A 366 -3.55 13.03 31.04
C THR A 366 -2.48 13.16 32.13
N LYS A 367 -2.37 12.14 32.98
CA LYS A 367 -1.29 12.01 33.99
C LYS A 367 0.11 12.02 33.37
N THR A 368 0.23 11.75 32.07
CA THR A 368 1.50 11.81 31.31
C THR A 368 1.82 13.22 30.79
N GLY A 369 0.99 14.22 31.06
CA GLY A 369 1.11 15.60 30.55
C GLY A 369 0.67 15.78 29.10
N SER A 370 0.24 14.72 28.41
CA SER A 370 -0.35 14.80 27.08
C SER A 370 -1.83 15.23 27.16
N LYS A 371 -2.34 15.86 26.10
CA LYS A 371 -3.75 16.29 25.99
C LYS A 371 -4.51 15.42 24.99
N LEU A 372 -5.72 14.98 25.33
CA LEU A 372 -6.62 14.20 24.48
C LEU A 372 -7.87 15.04 24.14
N LEU A 373 -8.03 15.42 22.89
CA LEU A 373 -9.17 16.23 22.42
C LEU A 373 -10.49 15.48 22.54
N THR A 374 -11.51 16.09 23.14
CA THR A 374 -12.85 15.52 23.37
C THR A 374 -13.98 16.19 22.60
N THR A 375 -13.70 17.32 21.93
CA THR A 375 -14.62 17.98 20.99
C THR A 375 -13.96 18.14 19.62
N GLY A 376 -14.65 18.76 18.65
CA GLY A 376 -14.19 18.81 17.26
C GLY A 376 -14.26 17.44 16.60
N TRP A 377 -13.40 17.20 15.60
CA TRP A 377 -13.31 15.92 14.89
C TRP A 377 -13.03 14.75 15.84
N TRP A 378 -12.09 14.95 16.78
CA TRP A 378 -11.70 13.93 17.76
C TRP A 378 -12.73 13.71 18.87
N GLY A 379 -13.77 14.56 18.95
CA GLY A 379 -14.96 14.34 19.77
C GLY A 379 -16.05 13.52 19.09
N VAL A 380 -16.07 13.47 17.75
CA VAL A 380 -17.07 12.72 16.97
C VAL A 380 -16.77 11.22 16.99
N ALA A 381 -15.52 10.85 16.70
CA ALA A 381 -15.01 9.48 16.82
C ALA A 381 -13.50 9.53 17.09
N ARG A 382 -12.98 8.51 17.78
CA ARG A 382 -11.55 8.44 18.16
C ARG A 382 -10.61 8.43 16.96
N HIS A 383 -11.08 7.89 15.84
CA HIS A 383 -10.36 7.78 14.58
C HIS A 383 -11.23 8.23 13.40
N ILE A 384 -11.83 9.42 13.49
CA ILE A 384 -12.63 9.98 12.39
C ILE A 384 -11.79 10.23 11.12
N ASN A 385 -10.48 10.42 11.27
CA ASN A 385 -9.55 10.47 10.15
C ASN A 385 -9.55 9.14 9.37
N TYR A 386 -9.64 7.98 10.05
CA TYR A 386 -9.73 6.67 9.38
C TYR A 386 -11.05 6.52 8.63
N PHE A 387 -12.13 7.14 9.10
CA PHE A 387 -13.39 7.19 8.35
C PHE A 387 -13.26 8.00 7.05
N GLY A 388 -12.61 9.16 7.12
CA GLY A 388 -12.27 9.95 5.92
C GLY A 388 -11.41 9.16 4.93
N ASP A 389 -10.40 8.44 5.45
CA ASP A 389 -9.52 7.56 4.65
C ASP A 389 -10.31 6.41 4.00
N TRP A 390 -11.27 5.82 4.73
CA TRP A 390 -12.12 4.79 4.16
C TRP A 390 -13.04 5.35 3.07
N ILE A 391 -13.64 6.53 3.24
CA ILE A 391 -14.47 7.19 2.21
C ILE A 391 -13.67 7.43 0.93
N GLN A 392 -12.44 7.96 1.02
CA GLN A 392 -11.60 8.21 -0.16
C GLN A 392 -11.14 6.91 -0.87
N SER A 393 -11.24 5.74 -0.23
CA SER A 393 -10.95 4.45 -0.86
C SER A 393 -12.04 4.01 -1.87
N TRP A 394 -13.29 4.46 -1.69
CA TRP A 394 -14.41 4.07 -2.54
C TRP A 394 -14.30 4.53 -4.00
N PRO A 395 -13.90 5.79 -4.28
CA PRO A 395 -13.62 6.25 -5.63
C PRO A 395 -12.58 5.43 -6.40
N TYR A 396 -11.78 4.58 -5.73
CA TYR A 396 -10.82 3.72 -6.43
C TYR A 396 -11.54 2.56 -7.12
N SER A 397 -12.62 2.03 -6.52
CA SER A 397 -13.34 0.85 -7.03
C SER A 397 -14.67 1.17 -7.70
N LEU A 398 -15.42 2.18 -7.23
CA LEU A 398 -16.72 2.53 -7.81
C LEU A 398 -16.71 2.75 -9.35
N PRO A 399 -15.63 3.30 -9.95
CA PRO A 399 -15.59 3.45 -11.40
C PRO A 399 -15.60 2.13 -12.17
N THR A 400 -15.13 1.03 -11.58
CA THR A 400 -15.16 -0.29 -12.23
C THR A 400 -16.57 -0.85 -12.38
N GLY A 401 -17.52 -0.35 -11.58
CA GLY A 401 -18.88 -0.86 -11.54
C GLY A 401 -18.95 -2.26 -10.94
N LEU A 402 -20.11 -2.91 -11.06
CA LEU A 402 -20.38 -4.21 -10.43
C LEU A 402 -20.22 -5.40 -11.40
N ALA A 403 -19.91 -5.15 -12.67
CA ALA A 403 -19.75 -6.21 -13.65
C ALA A 403 -18.38 -6.89 -13.49
N GLY A 404 -18.30 -8.20 -13.69
CA GLY A 404 -17.11 -8.82 -14.26
C GLY A 404 -17.20 -8.80 -15.78
N TYR A 405 -16.23 -9.39 -16.46
CA TYR A 405 -16.27 -9.50 -17.93
C TYR A 405 -15.79 -10.85 -18.44
N GLN A 406 -16.19 -11.17 -19.65
CA GLN A 406 -15.75 -12.28 -20.47
C GLN A 406 -15.27 -11.73 -21.82
N ILE A 407 -14.26 -12.37 -22.37
CA ILE A 407 -13.70 -12.03 -23.68
C ILE A 407 -14.11 -13.10 -24.66
N LEU A 408 -14.84 -12.69 -25.69
CA LEU A 408 -15.34 -13.56 -26.75
C LEU A 408 -14.48 -13.38 -28.01
N ALA A 409 -14.51 -14.39 -28.87
CA ALA A 409 -13.83 -14.36 -30.16
C ALA A 409 -14.41 -13.27 -31.06
N ALA A 410 -13.61 -12.79 -32.02
CA ALA A 410 -14.05 -11.77 -32.96
C ALA A 410 -15.26 -12.23 -33.77
N GLY A 411 -16.27 -11.36 -33.91
CA GLY A 411 -17.50 -11.65 -34.63
C GLY A 411 -18.50 -12.50 -33.86
N SER A 412 -18.40 -12.54 -32.52
CA SER A 412 -19.40 -13.20 -31.67
C SER A 412 -20.74 -12.46 -31.66
N GLY A 413 -20.76 -11.16 -32.02
CA GLY A 413 -21.97 -10.38 -32.18
C GLY A 413 -22.74 -10.15 -30.87
N ALA A 414 -22.02 -10.10 -29.75
CA ALA A 414 -22.65 -9.97 -28.44
C ALA A 414 -23.17 -8.54 -28.21
N GLU A 415 -24.43 -8.42 -27.81
CA GLU A 415 -25.09 -7.13 -27.62
C GLU A 415 -24.42 -6.33 -26.49
N GLY A 416 -24.09 -5.07 -26.77
CA GLY A 416 -23.43 -4.18 -25.81
C GLY A 416 -21.96 -4.53 -25.53
N ALA A 417 -21.31 -5.32 -26.39
CA ALA A 417 -19.89 -5.62 -26.27
C ALA A 417 -19.00 -4.41 -26.54
N TYR A 418 -17.92 -4.28 -25.77
CA TYR A 418 -16.80 -3.43 -26.13
C TYR A 418 -15.89 -4.20 -27.09
N VAL A 419 -15.76 -3.69 -28.32
CA VAL A 419 -14.93 -4.33 -29.36
C VAL A 419 -13.50 -3.81 -29.27
N MET A 420 -12.54 -4.72 -29.06
CA MET A 420 -11.12 -4.43 -29.10
C MET A 420 -10.63 -4.22 -30.55
N LYS A 421 -9.47 -3.58 -30.74
CA LYS A 421 -8.86 -3.38 -32.05
C LYS A 421 -8.53 -4.67 -32.80
N ASP A 422 -8.27 -5.76 -32.07
CA ASP A 422 -8.05 -7.10 -32.63
C ASP A 422 -9.36 -7.84 -32.96
N GLY A 423 -10.51 -7.19 -32.76
CA GLY A 423 -11.85 -7.72 -33.03
C GLY A 423 -12.48 -8.49 -31.88
N ARG A 424 -11.74 -8.83 -30.80
CA ARG A 424 -12.31 -9.54 -29.64
C ARG A 424 -13.38 -8.68 -28.95
N GLU A 425 -14.39 -9.34 -28.42
CA GLU A 425 -15.57 -8.69 -27.84
C GLU A 425 -15.58 -8.87 -26.32
N VAL A 426 -15.63 -7.77 -25.56
CA VAL A 426 -15.69 -7.80 -24.10
C VAL A 426 -17.11 -7.51 -23.62
N VAL A 427 -17.71 -8.48 -22.93
CA VAL A 427 -19.07 -8.39 -22.40
C VAL A 427 -19.11 -8.79 -20.94
N ALA A 428 -20.13 -8.32 -20.20
CA ALA A 428 -20.30 -8.76 -18.81
C ALA A 428 -20.65 -10.25 -18.72
N GLY A 429 -21.51 -10.73 -19.62
CA GLY A 429 -21.94 -12.14 -19.69
C GLY A 429 -22.32 -12.73 -18.33
N ASN A 430 -21.89 -13.96 -18.09
CA ASN A 430 -22.08 -14.67 -16.83
C ASN A 430 -21.17 -14.16 -15.70
N ALA A 431 -20.18 -13.32 -16.02
CA ALA A 431 -19.28 -12.73 -15.03
C ALA A 431 -19.89 -11.51 -14.31
N LYS A 432 -21.11 -11.09 -14.65
CA LYS A 432 -21.81 -9.99 -13.95
C LYS A 432 -21.87 -10.22 -12.44
N GLY A 433 -21.47 -9.23 -11.64
CA GLY A 433 -21.38 -9.33 -10.18
C GLY A 433 -20.03 -9.86 -9.67
N TRP A 434 -19.32 -10.67 -10.47
CA TRP A 434 -18.11 -11.36 -10.02
C TRP A 434 -16.85 -10.48 -10.06
N GLY A 435 -16.81 -9.45 -10.92
CA GLY A 435 -15.69 -8.50 -10.97
C GLY A 435 -15.46 -7.76 -9.65
N MET A 436 -16.52 -7.61 -8.83
CA MET A 436 -16.42 -6.98 -7.51
C MET A 436 -15.46 -7.69 -6.57
N LEU A 437 -15.34 -9.02 -6.67
CA LEU A 437 -14.41 -9.78 -5.82
C LEU A 437 -12.95 -9.37 -6.02
N VAL A 438 -12.63 -8.76 -7.16
CA VAL A 438 -11.29 -8.26 -7.49
C VAL A 438 -11.23 -6.76 -7.24
N THR A 439 -12.14 -5.98 -7.82
CA THR A 439 -12.02 -4.52 -7.79
C THR A 439 -12.45 -3.89 -6.47
N TYR A 440 -13.38 -4.50 -5.71
CA TYR A 440 -13.81 -4.05 -4.38
C TYR A 440 -13.08 -4.77 -3.25
N PHE A 441 -12.21 -5.74 -3.56
CA PHE A 441 -11.32 -6.35 -2.57
C PHE A 441 -10.54 -5.27 -1.82
N TYR A 442 -10.06 -4.24 -2.53
CA TYR A 442 -9.36 -3.11 -1.93
C TYR A 442 -10.15 -2.44 -0.79
N ILE A 443 -11.44 -2.13 -0.99
CA ILE A 443 -12.28 -1.48 0.02
C ILE A 443 -12.44 -2.37 1.24
N ALA A 444 -12.67 -3.68 1.03
CA ALA A 444 -12.83 -4.64 2.12
C ALA A 444 -11.51 -4.85 2.89
N TYR A 445 -10.41 -5.04 2.18
CA TYR A 445 -9.06 -5.10 2.75
C TYR A 445 -8.74 -3.85 3.55
N PHE A 446 -8.99 -2.66 2.99
CA PHE A 446 -8.67 -1.40 3.64
C PHE A 446 -9.50 -1.19 4.91
N ALA A 447 -10.78 -1.58 4.90
CA ALA A 447 -11.60 -1.59 6.12
C ALA A 447 -11.00 -2.50 7.21
N ILE A 448 -10.59 -3.72 6.86
CA ILE A 448 -9.95 -4.66 7.79
C ILE A 448 -8.64 -4.08 8.34
N LEU A 449 -7.82 -3.47 7.47
CA LEU A 449 -6.59 -2.80 7.85
C LEU A 449 -6.84 -1.67 8.85
N LEU A 450 -7.81 -0.79 8.58
CA LEU A 450 -8.15 0.33 9.45
C LEU A 450 -8.69 -0.14 10.81
N ILE A 451 -9.52 -1.19 10.84
CA ILE A 451 -10.02 -1.79 12.08
C ILE A 451 -8.87 -2.41 12.89
N HIS A 452 -7.96 -3.13 12.22
CA HIS A 452 -6.78 -3.70 12.88
C HIS A 452 -5.87 -2.59 13.43
N ARG A 453 -5.66 -1.52 12.66
CA ARG A 453 -4.87 -0.36 13.05
C ARG A 453 -5.47 0.38 14.25
N ASP A 454 -6.78 0.65 14.23
CA ASP A 454 -7.52 1.21 15.38
C ASP A 454 -7.31 0.37 16.64
N ARG A 455 -7.41 -0.96 16.55
CA ARG A 455 -7.20 -1.84 17.71
C ARG A 455 -5.79 -1.74 18.29
N ARG A 456 -4.77 -1.73 17.42
CA ARG A 456 -3.37 -1.54 17.84
C ARG A 456 -3.15 -0.17 18.49
N ASP A 457 -3.70 0.89 17.90
CA ASP A 457 -3.63 2.25 18.43
C ASP A 457 -4.36 2.37 19.78
N ASP A 458 -5.54 1.75 19.93
CA ASP A 458 -6.31 1.71 21.17
C ASP A 458 -5.54 1.01 22.30
N GLU A 459 -4.89 -0.13 22.02
CA GLU A 459 -4.01 -0.80 22.97
C GLU A 459 -2.80 0.06 23.35
N LYS A 460 -2.15 0.69 22.37
CA LYS A 460 -1.00 1.58 22.59
C LYS A 460 -1.39 2.78 23.46
N CYS A 461 -2.51 3.42 23.16
CA CYS A 461 -3.05 4.53 23.94
C CYS A 461 -3.45 4.09 25.35
N HIS A 462 -4.05 2.90 25.51
CA HIS A 462 -4.35 2.36 26.84
C HIS A 462 -3.09 2.08 27.67
N ARG A 463 -2.06 1.46 27.07
CA ARG A 463 -0.76 1.23 27.74
C ARG A 463 -0.09 2.54 28.16
N LYS A 464 -0.25 3.60 27.37
CA LYS A 464 0.36 4.91 27.64
C LYS A 464 -0.42 5.75 28.65
N TYR A 465 -1.75 5.85 28.52
CA TYR A 465 -2.57 6.80 29.28
C TYR A 465 -3.42 6.14 30.38
N GLY A 466 -3.54 4.81 30.40
CA GLY A 466 -4.26 4.08 31.44
C GLY A 466 -5.70 4.57 31.65
N GLU A 467 -6.05 4.89 32.89
CA GLU A 467 -7.39 5.35 33.28
C GLU A 467 -7.88 6.59 32.52
N ASP A 468 -6.97 7.48 32.09
CA ASP A 468 -7.35 8.66 31.30
C ASP A 468 -7.85 8.26 29.92
N TRP A 469 -7.31 7.16 29.35
CA TRP A 469 -7.83 6.57 28.12
C TRP A 469 -9.21 5.97 28.33
N ASP A 470 -9.45 5.29 29.45
CA ASP A 470 -10.76 4.76 29.77
C ASP A 470 -11.81 5.85 29.96
N LYS A 471 -11.41 6.98 30.57
CA LYS A 471 -12.26 8.19 30.64
C LYS A 471 -12.53 8.74 29.24
N TYR A 472 -11.50 8.83 28.39
CA TYR A 472 -11.65 9.29 27.01
C TYR A 472 -12.63 8.44 26.21
N LYS A 473 -12.52 7.10 26.29
CA LYS A 473 -13.44 6.14 25.63
C LYS A 473 -14.90 6.27 26.08
N LYS A 474 -15.16 6.73 27.32
CA LYS A 474 -16.53 6.97 27.81
C LYS A 474 -17.16 8.22 27.19
N ILE A 475 -16.33 9.23 26.91
CA ILE A 475 -16.74 10.49 26.27
C ILE A 475 -16.89 10.27 24.76
N VAL A 476 -15.82 9.80 24.10
CA VAL A 476 -15.78 9.53 22.66
C VAL A 476 -15.95 8.03 22.42
N ARG A 477 -17.20 7.61 22.30
CA ARG A 477 -17.59 6.19 22.29
C ARG A 477 -17.18 5.49 21.00
N TRP A 478 -17.42 6.14 19.86
CA TRP A 478 -17.21 5.59 18.53
C TRP A 478 -15.72 5.51 18.19
N ARG A 479 -15.32 4.40 17.57
CA ARG A 479 -13.94 4.16 17.12
C ARG A 479 -13.69 4.87 15.80
N ILE A 480 -14.41 4.48 14.74
CA ILE A 480 -14.19 4.98 13.38
C ILE A 480 -15.48 5.57 12.82
N VAL A 481 -16.58 4.80 12.82
CA VAL A 481 -17.83 5.19 12.14
C VAL A 481 -18.82 5.67 13.19
N PRO A 482 -19.12 6.97 13.25
CA PRO A 482 -20.01 7.52 14.27
C PRO A 482 -21.40 6.87 14.20
N GLY A 483 -21.89 6.41 15.35
CA GLY A 483 -23.18 5.72 15.44
C GLY A 483 -23.17 4.22 15.14
N ILE A 484 -22.05 3.66 14.65
CA ILE A 484 -21.97 2.26 14.20
C ILE A 484 -20.85 1.49 14.93
N TYR A 485 -19.61 1.99 14.86
CA TYR A 485 -18.39 1.34 15.38
C TYR A 485 -17.45 2.37 15.98
#